data_AF-A0A0K2YRQ1-F1
#
_entry.id   AF-A0A0K2YRQ1-F1
#
_cell.length_a   1.000
_cell.length_b   1.000
_cell.length_c   1.000
_cell.angle_alpha   90.00
_cell.angle_beta   90.00
_cell.angle_gamma   90.00
#
_symmetry.space_group_name_H-M   'P 1'
#
loop_
_entity.id
_entity.type
_entity.pdbx_description
1 polymer ?
#
loop_
_entity_poly.entity_id
_entity_poly.type
_entity_poly.pdbx_seq_one_letter_code
_entity_poly.pdbx_strand_id
1 'polypeptide(L)'
;MSGHVFVSPDALLAAAAQLEAVAHRMQATLDASAPALHLPPAGTEEVSILTASHFNSIADSFLPSATTGIAELLGAAATLRKQAAEYEGQDHSFGTALAAGM
;
A
#
# COMPACT_ATOMS: atom_id res chain seq x y z
N MET A 1 16.93 22.94 -20.32
CA MET A 1 15.50 22.79 -20.68
C MET A 1 14.79 22.23 -19.47
N SER A 2 14.21 23.10 -18.66
CA SER A 2 13.38 22.72 -17.52
C SER A 2 12.16 21.97 -18.07
N GLY A 3 12.10 20.66 -17.85
CA GLY A 3 10.97 19.84 -18.27
C GLY A 3 9.72 20.29 -17.52
N HIS A 4 8.75 20.84 -18.24
CA HIS A 4 7.45 21.14 -17.67
C HIS A 4 6.78 19.82 -17.31
N VAL A 5 6.60 19.57 -16.01
CA VAL A 5 5.89 18.39 -15.51
C VAL A 5 4.40 18.69 -15.65
N PHE A 6 3.73 17.96 -16.54
CA PHE A 6 2.27 17.97 -16.63
C PHE A 6 1.71 17.00 -15.59
N VAL A 7 0.99 17.53 -14.61
CA VAL A 7 0.32 16.72 -13.59
C VAL A 7 -1.18 16.82 -13.79
N SER A 8 -1.84 15.66 -13.85
CA SER A 8 -3.30 15.57 -13.81
C SER A 8 -3.72 15.13 -12.40
N PRO A 9 -4.41 16.00 -11.63
CA PRO A 9 -4.91 15.63 -10.30
C PRO A 9 -5.84 14.42 -10.33
N ASP A 10 -6.70 14.31 -11.35
CA ASP A 10 -7.58 13.16 -11.53
C ASP A 10 -6.82 11.84 -11.71
N ALA A 11 -5.71 11.86 -12.48
CA ALA A 11 -4.85 10.69 -12.62
C ALA A 11 -4.17 10.29 -11.30
N LEU A 12 -3.78 11.26 -10.45
CA LEU A 12 -3.24 10.99 -9.12
C LEU A 12 -4.29 10.37 -8.19
N LEU A 13 -5.52 10.86 -8.21
CA LEU A 13 -6.63 10.31 -7.43
C LEU A 13 -6.99 8.89 -7.89
N ALA A 14 -7.01 8.64 -9.19
CA ALA A 14 -7.24 7.31 -9.75
C ALA A 14 -6.14 6.32 -9.34
N ALA A 15 -4.87 6.73 -9.41
CA ALA A 15 -3.75 5.91 -8.96
C ALA A 15 -3.81 5.62 -7.46
N ALA A 16 -4.17 6.63 -6.64
CA ALA A 16 -4.36 6.44 -5.20
C ALA A 16 -5.45 5.41 -4.88
N ALA A 17 -6.59 5.49 -5.57
CA ALA A 17 -7.69 4.53 -5.41
C ALA A 17 -7.29 3.10 -5.82
N GLN A 18 -6.47 2.95 -6.86
CA GLN A 18 -5.94 1.64 -7.28
C GLN A 18 -5.02 1.04 -6.22
N LEU A 19 -4.12 1.84 -5.64
CA LEU A 19 -3.22 1.38 -4.57
C LEU A 19 -4.01 0.91 -3.33
N GLU A 20 -5.05 1.64 -2.94
CA GLU A 20 -5.93 1.23 -1.84
C GLU A 20 -6.69 -0.05 -2.16
N ALA A 21 -7.22 -0.18 -3.38
CA ALA A 21 -7.92 -1.40 -3.79
C ALA A 21 -7.01 -2.63 -3.70
N VAL A 22 -5.75 -2.51 -4.10
CA VAL A 22 -4.74 -3.56 -3.95
C VAL A 22 -4.44 -3.83 -2.48
N ALA A 23 -4.20 -2.79 -1.68
CA ALA A 23 -3.92 -2.90 -0.25
C ALA A 23 -5.05 -3.62 0.50
N HIS A 24 -6.31 -3.26 0.23
CA HIS A 24 -7.48 -3.90 0.83
C HIS A 24 -7.63 -5.36 0.39
N ARG A 25 -7.35 -5.68 -0.87
CA ARG A 25 -7.35 -7.07 -1.35
C ARG A 25 -6.27 -7.90 -0.68
N MET A 26 -5.07 -7.34 -0.53
CA MET A 26 -3.97 -8.00 0.18
C MET A 26 -4.33 -8.23 1.65
N GLN A 27 -4.88 -7.22 2.33
CA GLN A 27 -5.33 -7.34 3.72
C GLN A 27 -6.37 -8.45 3.88
N ALA A 28 -7.42 -8.46 3.05
CA ALA A 28 -8.45 -9.50 3.09
C ALA A 28 -7.88 -10.90 2.84
N THR A 29 -6.89 -11.03 1.95
CA THR A 29 -6.23 -12.31 1.66
C THR A 29 -5.37 -12.77 2.83
N LEU A 30 -4.62 -11.85 3.45
CA LEU A 30 -3.82 -12.14 4.63
C LEU A 30 -4.70 -12.54 5.81
N ASP A 31 -5.76 -11.79 6.11
CA ASP A 31 -6.67 -12.09 7.22
C ASP A 31 -7.33 -13.46 7.06
N ALA A 32 -7.69 -13.82 5.83
CA ALA A 32 -8.28 -15.13 5.53
C ALA A 32 -7.27 -16.28 5.65
N SER A 33 -5.99 -16.04 5.35
CA SER A 33 -4.98 -17.10 5.24
C SER A 33 -4.09 -17.22 6.47
N ALA A 34 -3.90 -16.15 7.24
CA ALA A 34 -2.99 -16.08 8.38
C ALA A 34 -3.20 -17.19 9.43
N PRO A 35 -4.45 -17.56 9.81
CA PRO A 35 -4.67 -18.63 10.79
C PRO A 35 -4.15 -20.01 10.33
N ALA A 36 -4.04 -20.23 9.02
CA ALA A 36 -3.58 -21.49 8.44
C ALA A 36 -2.07 -21.53 8.18
N LEU A 37 -1.35 -20.42 8.39
CA LEU A 37 0.10 -20.35 8.17
C LEU A 37 0.91 -20.98 9.31
N HIS A 38 0.33 -21.08 10.51
CA HIS A 38 0.93 -21.78 11.63
C HIS A 38 0.44 -23.22 11.68
N LEU A 39 1.38 -24.15 11.56
CA LEU A 39 1.09 -25.57 11.44
C LEU A 39 1.66 -26.37 12.61
N PRO A 40 0.91 -27.37 13.11
CA PRO A 40 1.42 -28.29 14.12
C PRO A 40 2.41 -29.28 13.47
N PRO A 41 3.35 -29.85 14.26
CA PRO A 41 4.15 -30.99 13.82
C PRO A 41 3.27 -32.15 13.36
N ALA A 42 3.65 -32.83 12.27
CA ALA A 42 2.92 -33.98 11.75
C ALA A 42 3.08 -35.24 12.64
N GLY A 43 4.15 -35.28 13.43
CA GLY A 43 4.49 -36.37 14.34
C GLY A 43 5.40 -35.89 15.48
N THR A 44 5.78 -36.82 16.35
CA THR A 44 6.62 -36.54 17.53
C THR A 44 8.12 -36.68 17.27
N GLU A 45 8.50 -37.15 16.09
CA GLU A 45 9.89 -37.23 15.66
C GLU A 45 10.49 -35.84 15.42
N GLU A 46 11.79 -35.74 15.65
CA GLU A 46 12.55 -34.49 15.58
C GLU A 46 12.40 -33.79 14.22
N VAL A 47 12.36 -34.55 13.12
CA VAL A 47 12.20 -34.00 11.78
C VAL A 47 10.85 -33.29 11.61
N SER A 48 9.75 -33.86 12.14
CA SER A 48 8.43 -33.23 12.09
C SER A 48 8.37 -31.95 12.91
N ILE A 49 8.96 -31.97 14.11
CA ILE A 49 9.02 -30.80 14.99
C ILE A 49 9.85 -29.69 14.34
N LEU A 50 11.04 -30.01 13.83
CA LEU A 50 11.94 -29.06 13.19
C LEU A 50 11.32 -28.47 11.93
N THR A 51 10.65 -29.29 11.12
CA THR A 51 10.00 -28.85 9.88
C THR A 51 8.86 -27.89 10.17
N ALA A 52 7.98 -28.22 11.12
CA ALA A 52 6.91 -27.33 11.53
C ALA A 52 7.45 -26.02 12.11
N SER A 53 8.48 -26.09 12.96
CA SER A 53 9.15 -24.89 13.50
C SER A 53 9.75 -24.02 12.40
N HIS A 54 10.35 -24.60 11.37
CA HIS A 54 10.94 -23.85 10.27
C HIS A 54 9.87 -23.10 9.47
N PHE A 55 8.80 -23.77 9.06
CA PHE A 55 7.69 -23.12 8.35
C PHE A 55 7.00 -22.04 9.19
N ASN A 56 6.79 -22.29 10.48
CA ASN A 56 6.22 -21.29 11.39
C ASN A 56 7.14 -20.06 11.50
N SER A 57 8.47 -20.24 11.53
CA SER A 57 9.40 -19.10 11.53
C SER A 57 9.32 -18.25 10.25
N ILE A 58 9.04 -18.88 9.10
CA ILE A 58 8.80 -18.18 7.85
C ILE A 58 7.51 -17.36 7.96
N ALA A 59 6.42 -17.96 8.47
CA ALA A 59 5.16 -17.28 8.70
C ALA A 59 5.32 -16.07 9.64
N ASP A 60 6.09 -16.23 10.73
CA ASP A 60 6.38 -15.18 11.71
C ASP A 60 7.14 -14.00 11.09
N SER A 61 8.00 -14.24 10.09
CA SER A 61 8.68 -13.17 9.35
C SER A 61 7.82 -12.55 8.24
N PHE A 62 6.99 -13.37 7.60
CA PHE A 62 6.18 -12.96 6.47
C PHE A 62 5.01 -12.06 6.88
N LEU A 63 4.27 -12.42 7.93
CA LEU A 63 3.07 -11.68 8.35
C LEU A 63 3.36 -10.21 8.68
N PRO A 64 4.40 -9.86 9.48
CA PRO A 64 4.75 -8.46 9.74
C PRO A 64 5.22 -7.74 8.47
N SER A 65 5.99 -8.41 7.61
CA SER A 65 6.48 -7.84 6.35
C SER A 65 5.32 -7.51 5.40
N ALA A 66 4.35 -8.41 5.29
CA ALA A 66 3.16 -8.21 4.46
C ALA A 66 2.26 -7.10 5.00
N THR A 67 2.09 -7.03 6.33
CA THR A 67 1.37 -5.93 7.00
C THR A 67 2.06 -4.58 6.75
N THR A 68 3.39 -4.55 6.81
CA THR A 68 4.18 -3.34 6.52
C THR A 68 3.99 -2.89 5.07
N GLY A 69 4.06 -3.82 4.10
CA GLY A 69 3.83 -3.50 2.70
C GLY A 69 2.42 -2.94 2.43
N ILE A 70 1.39 -3.46 3.11
CA ILE A 70 0.03 -2.90 3.04
C ILE A 70 0.00 -1.46 3.57
N ALA A 71 0.63 -1.20 4.71
CA ALA A 71 0.71 0.14 5.28
C ALA A 71 1.45 1.12 4.35
N GLU A 72 2.51 0.68 3.70
CA GLU A 72 3.25 1.48 2.71
C GLU A 72 2.40 1.82 1.48
N LEU A 73 1.60 0.88 0.96
CA LEU A 73 0.67 1.13 -0.16
C LEU A 73 -0.38 2.19 0.22
N LEU A 74 -0.94 2.10 1.43
CA LEU A 74 -1.90 3.09 1.93
C LEU A 74 -1.24 4.45 2.15
N GLY A 75 -0.01 4.48 2.67
CA GLY A 75 0.78 5.71 2.83
C GLY A 75 1.10 6.38 1.49
N ALA A 76 1.43 5.59 0.47
CA ALA A 76 1.65 6.08 -0.89
C ALA A 76 0.35 6.66 -1.48
N ALA A 77 -0.78 5.98 -1.33
CA ALA A 77 -2.08 6.49 -1.76
C ALA A 77 -2.46 7.80 -1.08
N ALA A 78 -2.23 7.92 0.23
CA ALA A 78 -2.45 9.15 0.98
C ALA A 78 -1.55 10.30 0.48
N THR A 79 -0.30 10.00 0.14
CA THR A 79 0.63 10.97 -0.43
C THR A 79 0.16 11.46 -1.79
N LEU A 80 -0.29 10.57 -2.68
CA LEU A 80 -0.83 10.95 -3.99
C LEU A 80 -2.07 11.84 -3.87
N ARG A 81 -2.96 11.57 -2.91
CA ARG A 81 -4.12 12.45 -2.66
C ARG A 81 -3.72 13.83 -2.15
N LYS A 82 -2.74 13.90 -1.25
CA LYS A 82 -2.22 15.16 -0.77
C LYS A 82 -1.65 15.99 -1.93
N GLN A 83 -0.87 15.35 -2.80
CA GLN A 83 -0.32 15.99 -4.00
C GLN A 83 -1.42 16.46 -4.96
N ALA A 84 -2.45 15.64 -5.20
CA ALA A 84 -3.58 16.04 -6.03
C ALA A 84 -4.28 17.30 -5.51
N ALA A 85 -4.55 17.36 -4.20
CA ALA A 85 -5.15 18.53 -3.56
C ALA A 85 -4.25 19.78 -3.62
N GLU A 86 -2.93 19.61 -3.48
CA GLU A 86 -1.96 20.70 -3.64
C GLU A 86 -1.98 21.28 -5.06
N TYR A 87 -2.01 20.43 -6.09
CA TYR A 87 -2.09 20.87 -7.49
C TYR A 87 -3.43 21.54 -7.82
N GLU A 88 -4.55 21.01 -7.34
CA GLU A 88 -5.86 21.66 -7.51
C GLU A 88 -5.91 23.05 -6.86
N GLY A 89 -5.32 23.19 -5.67
CA GLY A 89 -5.21 24.47 -4.99
C GLY A 89 -4.33 25.48 -5.74
N GLN A 90 -3.22 25.02 -6.32
CA GLN A 90 -2.36 25.84 -7.17
C GLN A 90 -3.09 26.31 -8.43
N ASP A 91 -3.76 25.41 -9.15
CA ASP A 91 -4.53 25.73 -10.35
C ASP A 91 -5.65 26.74 -10.06
N HIS A 92 -6.35 26.56 -8.94
CA HIS A 92 -7.37 27.52 -8.50
C HIS A 92 -6.76 28.90 -8.24
N SER A 93 -5.64 28.97 -7.50
CA SER A 93 -4.97 30.23 -7.20
C SER A 93 -4.52 30.96 -8.46
N PHE A 94 -3.94 30.25 -9.44
CA PHE A 94 -3.53 30.83 -10.72
C PHE A 94 -4.74 31.30 -11.53
N GLY A 95 -5.84 30.54 -11.54
CA GLY A 95 -7.09 30.95 -12.18
C GLY A 95 -7.66 32.24 -11.59
N THR A 96 -7.63 32.39 -10.25
CA THR A 96 -8.09 33.63 -9.59
C THR A 96 -7.20 34.83 -9.89
N ALA A 97 -5.87 34.63 -9.95
CA ALA A 97 -4.93 35.68 -10.29
C ALA A 97 -5.12 36.17 -11.74
N LEU A 98 -5.34 35.24 -12.67
CA LEU A 98 -5.66 35.54 -14.07
C LEU A 98 -7.00 36.28 -14.21
N ALA A 99 -8.02 35.88 -13.46
CA ALA A 99 -9.31 36.56 -13.46
C ALA A 99 -9.24 37.98 -12.85
N ALA A 100 -8.28 38.22 -11.94
CA ALA A 100 -8.06 39.51 -11.29
C ALA A 100 -7.26 40.51 -12.15
N GLY A 101 -6.83 40.14 -13.36
CA GLY A 101 -6.23 41.06 -14.33
C GLY A 101 -4.71 41.23 -14.21
N MET A 102 -4.01 40.27 -13.61
CA MET A 102 -2.67 39.90 -14.12
C MET A 102 -2.84 38.99 -15.34
#